data_AF-A0A953X2M6-F1
#
_entry.id   AF-A0A953X2M6-F1
#
_cell.length_a   1.000
_cell.length_b   1.000
_cell.length_c   1.000
_cell.angle_alpha   90.00
_cell.angle_beta   90.00
_cell.angle_gamma   90.00
#
_symmetry.space_group_name_H-M   'P 1'
#
loop_
_entity.id
_entity.type
_entity.pdbx_description
1 polymer ?
#
loop_
_entity_poly.entity_id
_entity_poly.type
_entity_poly.pdbx_seq_one_letter_code
_entity_poly.pdbx_strand_id
1 'polypeptide(L)'
;AIAELTEQAKTATTDDGIWKLPDADAYYAANLAEITTTGITAEEIHNLGLAEMDRIHGEMREIMTKVGFEGSLKDFFEFTRTDPQFFKPNTEEGKAEYLAEATAVIDEMRADLPSVFNTFPKADMIVKAVEPFREKSAGKAFYSSPSPDGSRPGTYYANLYRMQDMPTYQMRALAFHEGIPGHHMQIAIAQELTGVPEFRKYGGFTAFVEGWGLYSELLPKEMGYYEDPYDDFGRLAMEIWRAARLVVDTGIHDKKWTREEAIQYLIDNTPNPEGDCKKAIERYIVMPGQATAYKIGMNKIVELREKAKAELGDTFDIRDFHDVVLKDGAVPLAILEENVDAWIAEKKG
;
A
#
# COMPACT_ATOMS: atom_id res chain seq x y z
N ALA A 1 -27.55 17.89 -11.18
CA ALA A 1 -26.23 17.71 -10.53
C ALA A 1 -25.66 19.06 -10.07
N ILE A 2 -25.20 19.95 -10.95
CA ILE A 2 -24.56 21.23 -10.53
C ILE A 2 -25.48 22.09 -9.66
N ALA A 3 -26.74 22.31 -10.06
CA ALA A 3 -27.67 23.13 -9.29
C ALA A 3 -27.92 22.61 -7.86
N GLU A 4 -28.01 21.28 -7.71
CA GLU A 4 -28.19 20.62 -6.42
C GLU A 4 -26.94 20.78 -5.53
N LEU A 5 -25.75 20.56 -6.09
CA LEU A 5 -24.49 20.76 -5.36
C LEU A 5 -24.31 22.22 -4.92
N THR A 6 -24.70 23.18 -5.77
CA THR A 6 -24.69 24.62 -5.41
C THR A 6 -25.67 24.94 -4.28
N GLU A 7 -26.82 24.28 -4.22
CA GLU A 7 -27.78 24.46 -3.12
C GLU A 7 -27.25 23.86 -1.82
N GLN A 8 -26.74 22.61 -1.88
CA GLN A 8 -26.14 21.93 -0.72
C GLN A 8 -24.91 22.67 -0.18
N ALA A 9 -24.11 23.31 -1.04
CA ALA A 9 -22.96 24.11 -0.63
C ALA A 9 -23.33 25.28 0.31
N LYS A 10 -24.57 25.75 0.30
CA LYS A 10 -25.03 26.83 1.19
C LYS A 10 -25.19 26.36 2.65
N THR A 11 -25.41 25.07 2.86
CA THR A 11 -25.62 24.48 4.19
C THR A 11 -24.47 23.58 4.64
N ALA A 12 -23.52 23.27 3.75
CA ALA A 12 -22.31 22.54 4.07
C ALA A 12 -21.43 23.33 5.08
N THR A 13 -20.95 22.64 6.11
CA THR A 13 -19.99 23.20 7.08
C THR A 13 -18.55 22.98 6.62
N THR A 14 -17.61 23.68 7.25
CA THR A 14 -16.16 23.48 7.11
C THR A 14 -15.61 22.46 8.10
N ASP A 15 -16.47 21.71 8.81
CA ASP A 15 -16.02 20.63 9.68
C ASP A 15 -15.67 19.41 8.79
N ASP A 16 -14.45 18.89 8.92
CA ASP A 16 -13.93 17.89 7.98
C ASP A 16 -14.20 16.44 8.41
N GLY A 17 -14.44 16.20 9.69
CA GLY A 17 -14.67 14.86 10.22
C GLY A 17 -16.12 14.42 10.20
N ILE A 18 -16.31 13.10 10.27
CA ILE A 18 -17.65 12.49 10.23
C ILE A 18 -18.41 12.75 11.55
N TRP A 19 -17.67 13.04 12.63
CA TRP A 19 -18.17 13.44 13.95
C TRP A 19 -19.19 14.60 13.94
N LYS A 20 -19.29 15.35 12.83
CA LYS A 20 -20.28 16.41 12.65
C LYS A 20 -21.70 15.88 12.38
N LEU A 21 -21.83 14.61 11.99
CA LEU A 21 -23.10 13.99 11.64
C LEU A 21 -23.76 13.31 12.84
N PRO A 22 -25.09 13.08 12.82
CA PRO A 22 -25.76 12.22 13.81
C PRO A 22 -25.19 10.81 13.81
N ASP A 23 -25.11 10.19 15.00
CA ASP A 23 -24.63 8.81 15.20
C ASP A 23 -23.21 8.52 14.64
N ALA A 24 -22.38 9.57 14.53
CA ALA A 24 -21.09 9.50 13.85
C ALA A 24 -20.11 8.51 14.48
N ASP A 25 -20.08 8.37 15.82
CA ASP A 25 -19.17 7.43 16.50
C ASP A 25 -19.48 5.99 16.09
N ALA A 26 -20.77 5.62 16.07
CA ALA A 26 -21.22 4.30 15.65
C ALA A 26 -20.98 4.07 14.15
N TYR A 27 -21.22 5.10 13.32
CA TYR A 27 -20.96 5.05 11.89
C TYR A 27 -19.48 4.87 11.57
N TYR A 28 -18.59 5.64 12.22
CA TYR A 28 -17.16 5.53 12.00
C TYR A 28 -16.60 4.20 12.50
N ALA A 29 -17.04 3.73 13.68
CA ALA A 29 -16.68 2.40 14.18
C ALA A 29 -17.12 1.28 13.22
N ALA A 30 -18.31 1.39 12.63
CA ALA A 30 -18.78 0.43 11.62
C ALA A 30 -17.93 0.46 10.34
N ASN A 31 -17.57 1.65 9.85
CA ASN A 31 -16.69 1.79 8.68
C ASN A 31 -15.29 1.21 8.95
N LEU A 32 -14.73 1.47 10.14
CA LEU A 32 -13.45 0.88 10.55
C LEU A 32 -13.54 -0.64 10.63
N ALA A 33 -14.60 -1.18 11.22
CA ALA A 33 -14.80 -2.62 11.31
C ALA A 33 -14.95 -3.26 9.92
N GLU A 34 -15.70 -2.65 9.01
CA GLU A 34 -15.88 -3.13 7.64
C GLU A 34 -14.57 -3.10 6.86
N ILE A 35 -13.87 -1.97 6.87
CA ILE A 35 -12.71 -1.79 6.00
C ILE A 35 -11.47 -2.55 6.51
N THR A 36 -11.29 -2.60 7.83
CA THR A 36 -10.17 -3.31 8.46
C THR A 36 -10.47 -4.78 8.65
N THR A 37 -11.75 -5.17 8.69
CA THR A 37 -12.22 -6.52 9.03
C THR A 37 -11.82 -6.98 10.44
N THR A 38 -11.64 -6.03 11.35
CA THR A 38 -11.25 -6.26 12.74
C THR A 38 -12.15 -5.47 13.71
N GLY A 39 -12.01 -5.71 15.01
CA GLY A 39 -12.67 -4.92 16.05
C GLY A 39 -11.84 -3.74 16.59
N ILE A 40 -10.77 -3.34 15.89
CA ILE A 40 -9.85 -2.30 16.37
C ILE A 40 -10.55 -0.93 16.42
N THR A 41 -10.37 -0.21 17.52
CA THR A 41 -10.98 1.09 17.77
C THR A 41 -10.22 2.22 17.09
N ALA A 42 -10.87 3.36 16.86
CA ALA A 42 -10.21 4.56 16.31
C ALA A 42 -9.01 5.02 17.17
N GLU A 43 -9.11 4.90 18.50
CA GLU A 43 -8.01 5.24 19.41
C GLU A 43 -6.82 4.28 19.25
N GLU A 44 -7.06 2.97 19.18
CA GLU A 44 -6.01 1.98 18.94
C GLU A 44 -5.35 2.18 17.58
N ILE A 45 -6.13 2.47 16.53
CA ILE A 45 -5.59 2.79 15.20
C ILE A 45 -4.70 4.04 15.26
N HIS A 46 -5.14 5.10 15.94
CA HIS A 46 -4.38 6.34 16.04
C HIS A 46 -3.03 6.10 16.74
N ASN A 47 -3.06 5.42 17.88
CA ASN A 47 -1.86 5.10 18.66
C ASN A 47 -0.91 4.15 17.90
N LEU A 48 -1.45 3.15 17.20
CA LEU A 48 -0.67 2.29 16.30
C LEU A 48 -0.02 3.11 15.18
N GLY A 49 -0.76 4.05 14.59
CA GLY A 49 -0.24 4.97 13.59
C GLY A 49 0.96 5.75 14.10
N LEU A 50 0.84 6.39 15.27
CA LEU A 50 1.95 7.13 15.89
C LEU A 50 3.18 6.25 16.16
N ALA A 51 2.97 5.03 16.68
CA ALA A 51 4.05 4.08 16.92
C ALA A 51 4.77 3.66 15.63
N GLU A 52 4.02 3.39 14.56
CA GLU A 52 4.60 3.06 13.25
C GLU A 52 5.33 4.24 12.61
N MET A 53 4.82 5.47 12.79
CA MET A 53 5.51 6.69 12.35
C MET A 53 6.89 6.81 13.01
N ASP A 54 6.95 6.64 14.33
CA ASP A 54 8.19 6.71 15.10
C ASP A 54 9.19 5.62 14.68
N ARG A 55 8.73 4.37 14.51
CA ARG A 55 9.56 3.25 14.04
C ARG A 55 10.17 3.54 12.66
N ILE A 56 9.34 3.91 11.70
CA ILE A 56 9.76 4.12 10.31
C ILE A 56 10.66 5.36 10.20
N HIS A 57 10.39 6.44 10.94
CA HIS A 57 11.31 7.58 11.03
C HIS A 57 12.67 7.19 11.62
N GLY A 58 12.69 6.25 12.57
CA GLY A 58 13.93 5.64 13.08
C GLY A 58 14.75 5.01 11.97
N GLU A 59 14.15 4.10 11.19
CA GLU A 59 14.81 3.45 10.06
C GLU A 59 15.25 4.45 8.97
N MET A 60 14.45 5.47 8.69
CA MET A 60 14.84 6.53 7.73
C MET A 60 16.09 7.29 8.19
N ARG A 61 16.24 7.55 9.50
CA ARG A 61 17.45 8.18 10.06
C ARG A 61 18.68 7.28 9.95
N GLU A 62 18.50 5.97 10.05
CA GLU A 62 19.59 5.02 9.76
C GLU A 62 20.02 5.10 8.30
N ILE A 63 19.07 5.22 7.35
CA ILE A 63 19.40 5.45 5.94
C ILE A 63 20.15 6.77 5.74
N MET A 64 19.68 7.87 6.34
CA MET A 64 20.39 9.17 6.29
C MET A 64 21.85 9.02 6.72
N THR A 65 22.10 8.26 7.78
CA THR A 65 23.46 7.97 8.27
C THR A 65 24.27 7.19 7.24
N LYS A 66 23.69 6.16 6.61
CA LYS A 66 24.36 5.33 5.60
C LYS A 66 24.77 6.12 4.35
N VAL A 67 23.91 7.04 3.90
CA VAL A 67 24.19 7.89 2.72
C VAL A 67 24.98 9.15 3.06
N GLY A 68 25.33 9.35 4.33
CA GLY A 68 26.10 10.51 4.79
C GLY A 68 25.35 11.84 4.67
N PHE A 69 24.02 11.82 4.75
CA PHE A 69 23.21 13.04 4.73
C PHE A 69 23.21 13.72 6.10
N GLU A 70 23.63 14.99 6.13
CA GLU A 70 23.60 15.84 7.33
C GLU A 70 22.34 16.72 7.34
N GLY A 71 21.67 16.82 8.49
CA GLY A 71 20.49 17.67 8.65
C GLY A 71 19.35 16.97 9.39
N SER A 72 18.17 17.57 9.36
CA SER A 72 16.96 16.97 9.89
C SER A 72 16.34 15.98 8.89
N LEU A 73 15.44 15.12 9.38
CA LEU A 73 14.65 14.23 8.51
C LEU A 73 13.81 15.02 7.50
N LYS A 74 13.33 16.21 7.88
CA LYS A 74 12.60 17.12 6.99
C LYS A 74 13.49 17.67 5.87
N ASP A 75 14.76 17.98 6.17
CA ASP A 75 15.73 18.37 5.14
C ASP A 75 15.99 17.21 4.17
N PHE A 76 16.04 15.97 4.68
CA PHE A 76 16.18 14.78 3.85
C PHE A 76 14.96 14.52 2.96
N PHE A 77 13.76 14.76 3.48
CA PHE A 77 12.52 14.73 2.69
C PHE A 77 12.52 15.76 1.56
N GLU A 78 13.00 16.99 1.82
CA GLU A 78 13.16 18.01 0.78
C GLU A 78 14.18 17.59 -0.27
N PHE A 79 15.34 17.10 0.17
CA PHE A 79 16.42 16.62 -0.70
C PHE A 79 15.94 15.52 -1.65
N THR A 80 15.30 14.48 -1.10
CA THR A 80 14.78 13.36 -1.91
C THR A 80 13.65 13.76 -2.86
N ARG A 81 12.92 14.83 -2.55
CA ARG A 81 11.85 15.36 -3.42
C ARG A 81 12.36 16.27 -4.55
N THR A 82 13.54 16.86 -4.40
CA THR A 82 13.98 17.95 -5.29
C THR A 82 15.29 17.69 -6.01
N ASP A 83 16.15 16.82 -5.50
CA ASP A 83 17.45 16.56 -6.12
C ASP A 83 17.27 15.82 -7.47
N PRO A 84 17.81 16.35 -8.58
CA PRO A 84 17.64 15.76 -9.90
C PRO A 84 18.13 14.32 -10.04
N GLN A 85 19.01 13.84 -9.15
CA GLN A 85 19.52 12.46 -9.20
C GLN A 85 18.41 11.40 -9.05
N PHE A 86 17.29 11.77 -8.42
CA PHE A 86 16.18 10.86 -8.14
C PHE A 86 15.14 10.81 -9.27
N PHE A 87 15.33 11.53 -10.37
CA PHE A 87 14.33 11.63 -11.42
C PHE A 87 14.91 11.39 -12.81
N LYS A 88 14.19 10.62 -13.62
CA LYS A 88 14.47 10.55 -15.05
C LYS A 88 14.01 11.84 -15.74
N PRO A 89 14.63 12.27 -16.85
CA PRO A 89 14.21 13.45 -17.59
C PRO A 89 12.76 13.33 -18.11
N ASN A 90 12.01 14.43 -18.12
CA ASN A 90 10.65 14.46 -18.68
C ASN A 90 10.68 14.52 -20.22
N THR A 91 11.13 13.42 -20.82
CA THR A 91 11.35 13.21 -22.26
C THR A 91 10.83 11.81 -22.62
N GLU A 92 10.58 11.54 -23.90
CA GLU A 92 10.13 10.21 -24.32
C GLU A 92 11.20 9.13 -24.02
N GLU A 93 12.48 9.48 -24.11
CA GLU A 93 13.60 8.63 -23.74
C GLU A 93 13.59 8.31 -22.24
N GLY A 94 13.44 9.32 -21.38
CA GLY A 94 13.38 9.13 -19.93
C GLY A 94 12.15 8.34 -19.47
N LYS A 95 11.02 8.49 -20.15
CA LYS A 95 9.82 7.66 -19.92
C LYS A 95 10.05 6.21 -20.33
N ALA A 96 10.65 5.98 -21.50
CA ALA A 96 10.97 4.64 -21.99
C ALA A 96 11.99 3.94 -21.07
N GLU A 97 13.00 4.66 -20.59
CA GLU A 97 13.98 4.19 -19.61
C GLU A 97 13.30 3.77 -18.30
N TYR A 98 12.41 4.60 -17.74
CA TYR A 98 11.64 4.25 -16.54
C TYR A 98 10.84 2.96 -16.73
N LEU A 99 10.12 2.81 -17.86
CA LEU A 99 9.34 1.60 -18.12
C LEU A 99 10.22 0.35 -18.28
N ALA A 100 11.38 0.50 -18.93
CA ALA A 100 12.33 -0.60 -19.10
C ALA A 100 12.90 -1.05 -17.75
N GLU A 101 13.32 -0.12 -16.89
CA GLU A 101 13.81 -0.42 -15.54
C GLU A 101 12.72 -1.04 -14.67
N ALA A 102 11.50 -0.49 -14.67
CA ALA A 102 10.38 -1.06 -13.92
C ALA A 102 10.00 -2.47 -14.41
N THR A 103 10.14 -2.75 -15.71
CA THR A 103 9.96 -4.10 -16.27
C THR A 103 11.07 -5.03 -15.81
N ALA A 104 12.32 -4.59 -15.85
CA ALA A 104 13.47 -5.38 -15.39
C ALA A 104 13.34 -5.76 -13.91
N VAL A 105 12.89 -4.85 -13.04
CA VAL A 105 12.62 -5.15 -11.62
C VAL A 105 11.59 -6.28 -11.45
N ILE A 106 10.52 -6.29 -12.25
CA ILE A 106 9.51 -7.35 -12.23
C ILE A 106 10.13 -8.67 -12.69
N ASP A 107 10.95 -8.64 -13.74
CA ASP A 107 11.58 -9.84 -14.30
C ASP A 107 12.64 -10.45 -13.36
N GLU A 108 13.42 -9.62 -12.67
CA GLU A 108 14.34 -10.03 -11.61
C GLU A 108 13.58 -10.78 -10.50
N MET A 109 12.55 -10.13 -9.92
CA MET A 109 11.76 -10.76 -8.87
C MET A 109 11.07 -12.04 -9.36
N ARG A 110 10.56 -12.06 -10.60
CA ARG A 110 9.94 -13.25 -11.19
C ARG A 110 10.90 -14.44 -11.24
N ALA A 111 12.18 -14.21 -11.51
CA ALA A 111 13.19 -15.26 -11.53
C ALA A 111 13.45 -15.85 -10.14
N ASP A 112 13.42 -15.00 -9.10
CA ASP A 112 13.68 -15.39 -7.72
C ASP A 112 12.44 -15.84 -6.95
N LEU A 113 11.23 -15.58 -7.45
CA LEU A 113 9.97 -15.96 -6.83
C LEU A 113 9.93 -17.40 -6.27
N PRO A 114 10.48 -18.45 -6.95
CA PRO A 114 10.46 -19.81 -6.43
C PRO A 114 11.21 -20.01 -5.09
N SER A 115 12.06 -19.07 -4.67
CA SER A 115 12.70 -19.10 -3.36
C SER A 115 11.74 -18.72 -2.22
N VAL A 116 10.61 -18.05 -2.55
CA VAL A 116 9.66 -17.52 -1.57
C VAL A 116 8.19 -17.82 -1.86
N PHE A 117 7.83 -18.42 -3.00
CA PHE A 117 6.47 -18.88 -3.32
C PHE A 117 6.44 -20.30 -3.90
N ASN A 118 5.36 -21.05 -3.64
CA ASN A 118 5.06 -22.30 -4.36
C ASN A 118 3.95 -22.12 -5.42
N THR A 119 3.03 -21.18 -5.19
CA THR A 119 1.89 -20.91 -6.09
C THR A 119 2.15 -19.70 -6.97
N PHE A 120 1.90 -19.83 -8.27
CA PHE A 120 2.07 -18.77 -9.27
C PHE A 120 0.81 -18.61 -10.11
N PRO A 121 0.44 -17.36 -10.49
CA PRO A 121 -0.65 -17.16 -11.43
C PRO A 121 -0.28 -17.69 -12.82
N LYS A 122 -1.28 -18.15 -13.58
CA LYS A 122 -1.16 -18.46 -15.01
C LYS A 122 -1.18 -17.20 -15.86
N ALA A 123 -1.91 -16.18 -15.43
CA ALA A 123 -1.99 -14.92 -16.16
C ALA A 123 -0.64 -14.20 -16.18
N ASP A 124 -0.23 -13.72 -17.35
CA ASP A 124 0.93 -12.85 -17.50
C ASP A 124 0.65 -11.43 -16.97
N MET A 125 1.71 -10.63 -16.80
CA MET A 125 1.62 -9.20 -16.61
C MET A 125 2.58 -8.41 -17.49
N ILE A 126 2.22 -7.16 -17.74
CA ILE A 126 3.05 -6.17 -18.45
C ILE A 126 3.12 -4.86 -17.67
N VAL A 127 4.17 -4.08 -17.91
CA VAL A 127 4.31 -2.70 -17.40
C VAL A 127 3.96 -1.72 -18.52
N LYS A 128 3.13 -0.72 -18.24
CA LYS A 128 2.70 0.27 -19.24
C LYS A 128 2.64 1.68 -18.66
N ALA A 129 2.88 2.68 -19.50
CA ALA A 129 2.49 4.05 -19.18
C ALA A 129 0.95 4.19 -19.18
N VAL A 130 0.43 5.06 -18.32
CA VAL A 130 -0.98 5.47 -18.36
C VAL A 130 -1.27 6.19 -19.68
N GLU A 131 -2.45 5.96 -20.25
CA GLU A 131 -2.84 6.52 -21.53
C GLU A 131 -3.08 8.05 -21.49
N PRO A 132 -2.73 8.80 -22.55
CA PRO A 132 -2.81 10.27 -22.57
C PRO A 132 -4.18 10.87 -22.24
N PHE A 133 -5.27 10.15 -22.54
CA PHE A 133 -6.61 10.64 -22.29
C PHE A 133 -7.00 10.64 -20.80
N ARG A 134 -6.27 9.93 -19.95
CA ARG A 134 -6.58 9.80 -18.51
C ARG A 134 -5.39 10.03 -17.56
N GLU A 135 -4.17 10.20 -18.07
CA GLU A 135 -2.94 10.37 -17.28
C GLU A 135 -3.01 11.54 -16.28
N LYS A 136 -3.71 12.65 -16.62
CA LYS A 136 -3.85 13.82 -15.73
C LYS A 136 -4.73 13.58 -14.51
N SER A 137 -5.60 12.57 -14.57
CA SER A 137 -6.52 12.19 -13.50
C SER A 137 -6.14 10.90 -12.78
N ALA A 138 -5.20 10.13 -13.35
CA ALA A 138 -4.75 8.89 -12.77
C ALA A 138 -3.85 9.13 -11.55
N GLY A 139 -3.82 8.16 -10.63
CA GLY A 139 -2.83 8.15 -9.55
C GLY A 139 -1.42 7.93 -10.07
N LYS A 140 -0.45 7.92 -9.15
CA LYS A 140 0.98 7.70 -9.47
C LYS A 140 1.22 6.37 -10.21
N ALA A 141 0.53 5.33 -9.76
CA ALA A 141 0.53 3.99 -10.33
C ALA A 141 -0.74 3.26 -9.89
N PHE A 142 -1.07 2.20 -10.62
CA PHE A 142 -2.14 1.28 -10.25
C PHE A 142 -2.05 -0.02 -11.05
N TYR A 143 -2.56 -1.09 -10.47
CA TYR A 143 -2.73 -2.37 -11.13
C TYR A 143 -4.10 -2.51 -11.80
N SER A 144 -4.13 -3.18 -12.95
CA SER A 144 -5.35 -3.60 -13.64
C SER A 144 -5.33 -5.11 -13.84
N SER A 145 -6.34 -5.79 -13.31
CA SER A 145 -6.44 -7.25 -13.33
C SER A 145 -6.55 -7.83 -14.75
N PRO A 146 -6.03 -9.05 -14.97
CA PRO A 146 -6.20 -9.78 -16.23
C PRO A 146 -7.68 -10.05 -16.49
N SER A 147 -8.00 -10.37 -17.75
CA SER A 147 -9.32 -10.89 -18.07
C SER A 147 -9.43 -12.37 -17.65
N PRO A 148 -10.59 -12.83 -17.15
CA PRO A 148 -10.77 -14.23 -16.75
C PRO A 148 -10.57 -15.25 -17.88
N ASP A 149 -10.74 -14.82 -19.13
CA ASP A 149 -10.59 -15.62 -20.34
C ASP A 149 -9.15 -15.62 -20.90
N GLY A 150 -8.21 -14.90 -20.27
CA GLY A 150 -6.82 -14.78 -20.70
C GLY A 150 -6.58 -13.87 -21.91
N SER A 151 -7.61 -13.21 -22.46
CA SER A 151 -7.47 -12.30 -23.60
C SER A 151 -6.69 -11.01 -23.29
N ARG A 152 -6.56 -10.63 -22.01
CA ARG A 152 -5.80 -9.47 -21.54
C ARG A 152 -4.94 -9.83 -20.33
N PRO A 153 -3.62 -9.53 -20.34
CA PRO A 153 -2.76 -9.75 -19.17
C PRO A 153 -3.07 -8.76 -18.05
N GLY A 154 -2.55 -9.03 -16.85
CA GLY A 154 -2.45 -8.02 -15.80
C GLY A 154 -1.60 -6.84 -16.26
N THR A 155 -1.87 -5.64 -15.78
CA THR A 155 -1.08 -4.46 -16.16
C THR A 155 -0.73 -3.65 -14.94
N TYR A 156 0.57 -3.49 -14.68
CA TYR A 156 1.10 -2.43 -13.82
C TYR A 156 1.18 -1.14 -14.65
N TYR A 157 0.34 -0.16 -14.32
CA TYR A 157 0.39 1.17 -14.92
C TYR A 157 1.27 2.11 -14.11
N ALA A 158 2.24 2.76 -14.77
CA ALA A 158 3.03 3.86 -14.24
C ALA A 158 2.57 5.19 -14.87
N ASN A 159 2.27 6.21 -14.05
CA ASN A 159 1.80 7.49 -14.56
C ASN A 159 2.98 8.42 -14.87
N LEU A 160 3.42 8.38 -16.12
CA LEU A 160 4.59 9.13 -16.60
C LEU A 160 4.24 10.51 -17.17
N TYR A 161 3.07 11.06 -16.83
CA TYR A 161 2.66 12.41 -17.26
C TYR A 161 3.65 13.49 -16.81
N ARG A 162 4.17 13.34 -15.59
CA ARG A 162 5.17 14.20 -14.97
C ARG A 162 6.24 13.33 -14.31
N MET A 163 7.40 13.21 -14.93
CA MET A 163 8.48 12.37 -14.41
C MET A 163 8.99 12.79 -13.02
N GLN A 164 8.82 14.07 -12.66
CA GLN A 164 9.12 14.58 -11.31
C GLN A 164 8.21 14.00 -10.21
N ASP A 165 7.09 13.37 -10.58
CA ASP A 165 6.20 12.71 -9.61
C ASP A 165 6.58 11.21 -9.46
N MET A 166 7.60 10.74 -10.21
CA MET A 166 8.06 9.35 -10.30
C MET A 166 9.54 9.19 -9.88
N PRO A 167 9.88 9.45 -8.59
CA PRO A 167 11.23 9.24 -8.09
C PRO A 167 11.69 7.79 -8.28
N THR A 168 12.89 7.61 -8.82
CA THR A 168 13.49 6.30 -9.12
C THR A 168 13.71 5.47 -7.86
N TYR A 169 14.01 6.09 -6.73
CA TYR A 169 14.22 5.40 -5.46
C TYR A 169 12.96 4.67 -4.95
N GLN A 170 11.75 5.01 -5.43
CA GLN A 170 10.51 4.27 -5.11
C GLN A 170 10.16 3.18 -6.12
N MET A 171 10.88 3.08 -7.23
CA MET A 171 10.50 2.23 -8.36
C MET A 171 10.39 0.76 -7.96
N ARG A 172 11.37 0.24 -7.20
CA ARG A 172 11.38 -1.16 -6.77
C ARG A 172 10.17 -1.50 -5.92
N ALA A 173 9.97 -0.78 -4.81
CA ALA A 173 8.83 -0.99 -3.92
C ALA A 173 7.49 -0.86 -4.68
N LEU A 174 7.37 0.12 -5.59
CA LEU A 174 6.16 0.32 -6.37
C LEU A 174 5.90 -0.81 -7.38
N ALA A 175 6.94 -1.31 -8.05
CA ALA A 175 6.83 -2.44 -8.95
C ALA A 175 6.41 -3.71 -8.19
N PHE A 176 6.97 -3.95 -7.01
CA PHE A 176 6.61 -5.08 -6.17
C PHE A 176 5.18 -5.00 -5.65
N HIS A 177 4.72 -3.81 -5.25
CA HIS A 177 3.35 -3.54 -4.80
C HIS A 177 2.31 -3.82 -5.89
N GLU A 178 2.48 -3.24 -7.08
CA GLU A 178 1.49 -3.31 -8.16
C GLU A 178 1.60 -4.60 -8.97
N GLY A 179 2.80 -5.17 -9.04
CA GLY A 179 3.12 -6.33 -9.85
C GLY A 179 3.40 -7.56 -9.00
N ILE A 180 4.65 -8.01 -9.05
CA ILE A 180 5.12 -9.25 -8.45
C ILE A 180 6.03 -8.90 -7.26
N PRO A 181 5.77 -9.39 -6.03
CA PRO A 181 4.76 -10.38 -5.68
C PRO A 181 3.41 -9.81 -5.23
N GLY A 182 3.16 -8.51 -5.38
CA GLY A 182 1.97 -7.81 -4.88
C GLY A 182 0.67 -8.10 -5.64
N HIS A 183 -0.01 -7.05 -6.09
CA HIS A 183 -1.37 -7.12 -6.61
C HIS A 183 -1.54 -8.06 -7.79
N HIS A 184 -0.55 -8.16 -8.70
CA HIS A 184 -0.67 -9.08 -9.82
C HIS A 184 -0.82 -10.52 -9.37
N MET A 185 0.11 -11.00 -8.54
CA MET A 185 0.06 -12.38 -8.05
C MET A 185 -1.20 -12.63 -7.23
N GLN A 186 -1.49 -11.77 -6.25
CA GLN A 186 -2.61 -11.98 -5.35
C GLN A 186 -3.96 -12.03 -6.06
N ILE A 187 -4.20 -11.09 -6.98
CA ILE A 187 -5.50 -11.00 -7.67
C ILE A 187 -5.62 -12.08 -8.74
N ALA A 188 -4.55 -12.34 -9.51
CA ALA A 188 -4.59 -13.37 -10.56
C ALA A 188 -4.80 -14.78 -9.96
N ILE A 189 -4.11 -15.12 -8.86
CA ILE A 189 -4.33 -16.39 -8.14
C ILE A 189 -5.80 -16.52 -7.69
N ALA A 190 -6.38 -15.46 -7.12
CA ALA A 190 -7.79 -15.45 -6.70
C ALA A 190 -8.76 -15.66 -7.87
N GLN A 191 -8.50 -15.03 -9.03
CA GLN A 191 -9.29 -15.19 -10.25
C GLN A 191 -9.17 -16.58 -10.88
N GLU A 192 -8.11 -17.33 -10.56
CA GLU A 192 -7.85 -18.66 -11.10
C GLU A 192 -8.41 -19.80 -10.23
N LEU A 193 -8.92 -19.49 -9.03
CA LEU A 193 -9.50 -20.48 -8.12
C LEU A 193 -10.62 -21.31 -8.76
N THR A 194 -10.64 -22.61 -8.47
CA THR A 194 -11.67 -23.55 -8.94
C THR A 194 -12.49 -24.05 -7.76
N GLY A 195 -13.78 -24.34 -7.98
CA GLY A 195 -14.64 -24.92 -6.95
C GLY A 195 -15.12 -23.93 -5.87
N VAL A 196 -14.87 -22.63 -6.04
CA VAL A 196 -15.37 -21.56 -5.16
C VAL A 196 -16.44 -20.72 -5.89
N PRO A 197 -17.41 -20.12 -5.16
CA PRO A 197 -18.35 -19.16 -5.76
C PRO A 197 -17.63 -17.96 -6.39
N GLU A 198 -18.17 -17.43 -7.49
CA GLU A 198 -17.54 -16.35 -8.26
C GLU A 198 -17.30 -15.07 -7.44
N PHE A 199 -18.16 -14.77 -6.46
CA PHE A 199 -17.95 -13.58 -5.61
C PHE A 199 -16.66 -13.66 -4.79
N ARG A 200 -16.14 -14.86 -4.48
CA ARG A 200 -14.83 -15.01 -3.82
C ARG A 200 -13.65 -14.78 -4.76
N LYS A 201 -13.88 -14.92 -6.08
CA LYS A 201 -12.86 -14.71 -7.12
C LYS A 201 -12.72 -13.25 -7.50
N TYR A 202 -13.82 -12.50 -7.45
CA TYR A 202 -13.90 -11.13 -7.94
C TYR A 202 -14.26 -10.08 -6.87
N GLY A 203 -14.64 -10.54 -5.67
CA GLY A 203 -14.75 -9.68 -4.49
C GLY A 203 -13.37 -9.43 -3.86
N GLY A 204 -13.35 -8.64 -2.80
CA GLY A 204 -12.12 -8.37 -2.07
C GLY A 204 -12.38 -7.69 -0.73
N PHE A 205 -11.39 -7.78 0.14
CA PHE A 205 -11.35 -7.07 1.41
C PHE A 205 -10.17 -6.11 1.36
N THR A 206 -10.43 -4.81 1.47
CA THR A 206 -9.40 -3.76 1.29
C THR A 206 -8.19 -4.02 2.17
N ALA A 207 -8.38 -4.36 3.45
CA ALA A 207 -7.27 -4.64 4.35
C ALA A 207 -6.43 -5.84 3.91
N PHE A 208 -7.05 -6.91 3.39
CA PHE A 208 -6.29 -8.04 2.85
C PHE A 208 -5.51 -7.64 1.60
N VAL A 209 -6.18 -7.04 0.61
CA VAL A 209 -5.59 -6.75 -0.72
C VAL A 209 -4.47 -5.72 -0.61
N GLU A 210 -4.75 -4.62 0.09
CA GLU A 210 -3.79 -3.52 0.28
C GLU A 210 -2.72 -3.89 1.31
N GLY A 211 -3.07 -4.69 2.32
CA GLY A 211 -2.12 -5.25 3.27
C GLY A 211 -1.13 -6.19 2.60
N TRP A 212 -1.59 -7.03 1.67
CA TRP A 212 -0.72 -7.88 0.85
C TRP A 212 0.20 -7.04 -0.04
N GLY A 213 -0.34 -6.03 -0.73
CA GLY A 213 0.45 -5.10 -1.54
C GLY A 213 1.58 -4.47 -0.71
N LEU A 214 1.26 -3.94 0.47
CA LEU A 214 2.25 -3.30 1.35
C LEU A 214 3.23 -4.32 1.99
N TYR A 215 2.78 -5.52 2.33
CA TYR A 215 3.65 -6.63 2.77
C TYR A 215 4.64 -7.04 1.67
N SER A 216 4.19 -7.06 0.41
CA SER A 216 5.02 -7.39 -0.74
C SER A 216 6.10 -6.35 -1.04
N GLU A 217 5.99 -5.14 -0.48
CA GLU A 217 7.07 -4.14 -0.51
C GLU A 217 8.17 -4.48 0.52
N LEU A 218 7.83 -5.13 1.63
CA LEU A 218 8.77 -5.49 2.70
C LEU A 218 9.56 -6.77 2.38
N LEU A 219 8.88 -7.81 1.88
CA LEU A 219 9.49 -9.12 1.59
C LEU A 219 10.81 -9.04 0.78
N PRO A 220 10.93 -8.22 -0.27
CA PRO A 220 12.15 -8.12 -1.09
C PRO A 220 13.38 -7.62 -0.32
N LYS A 221 13.20 -6.96 0.84
CA LYS A 221 14.29 -6.54 1.71
C LYS A 221 15.11 -7.73 2.21
N GLU A 222 14.43 -8.82 2.57
CA GLU A 222 15.08 -10.05 3.03
C GLU A 222 15.80 -10.81 1.91
N MET A 223 15.50 -10.46 0.66
CA MET A 223 16.09 -11.05 -0.55
C MET A 223 17.23 -10.21 -1.14
N GLY A 224 17.54 -9.04 -0.55
CA GLY A 224 18.62 -8.16 -1.03
C GLY A 224 18.21 -7.16 -2.11
N TYR A 225 16.92 -7.00 -2.42
CA TYR A 225 16.48 -6.06 -3.46
C TYR A 225 16.61 -4.58 -3.11
N TYR A 226 16.97 -4.25 -1.86
CA TYR A 226 17.15 -2.89 -1.37
C TYR A 226 18.58 -2.67 -0.83
N GLU A 227 19.58 -3.21 -1.55
CA GLU A 227 21.00 -2.98 -1.23
C GLU A 227 21.41 -1.51 -1.39
N ASP A 228 20.85 -0.80 -2.37
CA ASP A 228 20.96 0.66 -2.43
C ASP A 228 20.14 1.28 -1.28
N PRO A 229 20.76 2.05 -0.37
CA PRO A 229 20.05 2.70 0.72
C PRO A 229 18.88 3.59 0.26
N TYR A 230 18.96 4.20 -0.92
CA TYR A 230 17.85 5.00 -1.45
C TYR A 230 16.65 4.15 -1.86
N ASP A 231 16.87 2.93 -2.38
CA ASP A 231 15.77 2.01 -2.66
C ASP A 231 15.08 1.55 -1.37
N ASP A 232 15.84 1.29 -0.29
CA ASP A 232 15.24 0.99 1.03
C ASP A 232 14.51 2.21 1.61
N PHE A 233 15.03 3.43 1.39
CA PHE A 233 14.29 4.65 1.69
C PHE A 233 13.00 4.77 0.89
N GLY A 234 12.98 4.36 -0.38
CA GLY A 234 11.76 4.37 -1.19
C GLY A 234 10.68 3.44 -0.66
N ARG A 235 11.05 2.23 -0.25
CA ARG A 235 10.17 1.34 0.50
C ARG A 235 9.62 2.00 1.76
N LEU A 236 10.50 2.58 2.60
CA LEU A 236 10.09 3.28 3.82
C LEU A 236 9.21 4.50 3.53
N ALA A 237 9.48 5.24 2.45
CA ALA A 237 8.69 6.38 2.00
C ALA A 237 7.28 5.96 1.57
N MET A 238 7.15 4.80 0.95
CA MET A 238 5.84 4.22 0.65
C MET A 238 5.14 3.71 1.91
N GLU A 239 5.88 3.11 2.85
CA GLU A 239 5.35 2.59 4.11
C GLU A 239 4.89 3.70 5.09
N ILE A 240 5.70 4.74 5.31
CA ILE A 240 5.39 5.87 6.19
C ILE A 240 4.11 6.56 5.73
N TRP A 241 3.88 6.65 4.42
CA TRP A 241 2.66 7.22 3.88
C TRP A 241 1.42 6.44 4.32
N ARG A 242 1.50 5.11 4.38
CA ARG A 242 0.41 4.24 4.87
C ARG A 242 0.30 4.24 6.40
N ALA A 243 1.40 4.41 7.13
CA ALA A 243 1.35 4.63 8.58
C ALA A 243 0.68 5.98 8.92
N ALA A 244 1.04 7.04 8.20
CA ALA A 244 0.48 8.37 8.39
C ALA A 244 -1.04 8.39 8.13
N ARG A 245 -1.55 7.56 7.20
CA ARG A 245 -2.99 7.37 6.97
C ARG A 245 -3.74 6.95 8.23
N LEU A 246 -3.16 6.10 9.08
CA LEU A 246 -3.78 5.71 10.35
C LEU A 246 -4.00 6.93 11.25
N VAL A 247 -2.98 7.79 11.34
CA VAL A 247 -2.98 8.98 12.18
C VAL A 247 -3.93 10.04 11.66
N VAL A 248 -3.88 10.37 10.37
CA VAL A 248 -4.69 11.47 9.82
C VAL A 248 -6.16 11.10 9.63
N ASP A 249 -6.49 9.85 9.29
CA ASP A 249 -7.89 9.41 9.15
C ASP A 249 -8.61 9.48 10.51
N THR A 250 -8.01 8.85 11.53
CA THR A 250 -8.52 8.95 12.92
C THR A 250 -8.38 10.35 13.49
N GLY A 251 -7.35 11.09 13.08
CA GLY A 251 -7.16 12.51 13.40
C GLY A 251 -8.37 13.33 13.00
N ILE A 252 -8.80 13.22 11.73
CA ILE A 252 -9.94 13.94 11.17
C ILE A 252 -11.26 13.45 11.78
N HIS A 253 -11.48 12.14 11.81
CA HIS A 253 -12.80 11.57 12.09
C HIS A 253 -13.10 11.32 13.58
N ASP A 254 -12.08 11.11 14.41
CA ASP A 254 -12.21 10.85 15.87
C ASP A 254 -11.60 12.00 16.71
N LYS A 255 -10.38 12.45 16.39
CA LYS A 255 -9.69 13.53 17.12
C LYS A 255 -10.08 14.94 16.67
N LYS A 256 -10.95 15.03 15.68
CA LYS A 256 -11.52 16.28 15.15
C LYS A 256 -10.50 17.26 14.58
N TRP A 257 -9.38 16.77 14.05
CA TRP A 257 -8.43 17.58 13.29
C TRP A 257 -9.12 18.20 12.09
N THR A 258 -8.77 19.45 11.83
CA THR A 258 -9.12 20.16 10.61
C THR A 258 -8.34 19.59 9.41
N ARG A 259 -8.84 19.85 8.21
CA ARG A 259 -8.15 19.57 6.96
C ARG A 259 -6.73 20.13 6.97
N GLU A 260 -6.54 21.36 7.43
CA GLU A 260 -5.23 22.02 7.45
C GLU A 260 -4.27 21.35 8.44
N GLU A 261 -4.72 20.96 9.63
CA GLU A 261 -3.90 20.21 10.60
C GLU A 261 -3.46 18.85 10.02
N ALA A 262 -4.38 18.13 9.38
CA ALA A 262 -4.07 16.84 8.77
C ALA A 262 -3.11 16.97 7.57
N ILE A 263 -3.26 18.02 6.75
CA ILE A 263 -2.33 18.32 5.64
C ILE A 263 -0.94 18.63 6.21
N GLN A 264 -0.87 19.49 7.23
CA GLN A 264 0.39 19.89 7.84
C GLN A 264 1.10 18.69 8.46
N TYR A 265 0.36 17.79 9.11
CA TYR A 265 0.89 16.54 9.64
C TYR A 265 1.57 15.70 8.53
N LEU A 266 0.92 15.52 7.37
CA LEU A 266 1.55 14.78 6.26
C LEU A 266 2.80 15.48 5.73
N ILE A 267 2.77 16.81 5.57
CA ILE A 267 3.91 17.60 5.07
C ILE A 267 5.12 17.48 6.00
N ASP A 268 4.89 17.53 7.32
CA ASP A 268 5.98 17.50 8.28
C ASP A 268 6.57 16.10 8.50
N ASN A 269 5.80 15.04 8.21
CA ASN A 269 6.16 13.68 8.58
C ASN A 269 6.39 12.73 7.40
N THR A 270 6.25 13.18 6.14
CA THR A 270 6.44 12.33 4.95
C THR A 270 7.24 13.05 3.85
N PRO A 271 7.89 12.32 2.93
CA PRO A 271 8.61 12.93 1.80
C PRO A 271 7.69 13.42 0.67
N ASN A 272 6.37 13.24 0.79
CA ASN A 272 5.41 13.57 -0.26
C ASN A 272 5.28 15.09 -0.50
N PRO A 273 5.04 15.52 -1.76
CA PRO A 273 4.79 16.93 -2.06
C PRO A 273 3.44 17.40 -1.50
N GLU A 274 3.34 18.69 -1.17
CA GLU A 274 2.12 19.33 -0.63
C GLU A 274 0.86 19.06 -1.47
N GLY A 275 1.00 19.03 -2.80
CA GLY A 275 -0.11 18.73 -3.71
C GLY A 275 -0.70 17.33 -3.51
N ASP A 276 0.14 16.34 -3.19
CA ASP A 276 -0.31 14.98 -2.90
C ASP A 276 -0.95 14.91 -1.51
N CYS A 277 -0.37 15.60 -0.52
CA CYS A 277 -0.93 15.70 0.83
C CYS A 277 -2.35 16.30 0.80
N LYS A 278 -2.57 17.38 0.05
CA LYS A 278 -3.91 18.00 -0.11
C LYS A 278 -4.92 17.03 -0.71
N LYS A 279 -4.60 16.42 -1.85
CA LYS A 279 -5.49 15.45 -2.52
C LYS A 279 -5.80 14.25 -1.63
N ALA A 280 -4.82 13.80 -0.86
CA ALA A 280 -4.97 12.68 0.05
C ALA A 280 -5.94 13.00 1.20
N ILE A 281 -5.75 14.12 1.89
CA ILE A 281 -6.65 14.53 2.98
C ILE A 281 -8.08 14.75 2.47
N GLU A 282 -8.25 15.40 1.31
CA GLU A 282 -9.58 15.58 0.71
C GLU A 282 -10.27 14.25 0.38
N ARG A 283 -9.51 13.23 -0.05
CA ARG A 283 -10.04 11.87 -0.20
C ARG A 283 -10.44 11.26 1.14
N TYR A 284 -9.63 11.40 2.18
CA TYR A 284 -9.91 10.77 3.48
C TYR A 284 -11.17 11.36 4.12
N ILE A 285 -11.37 12.68 4.00
CA ILE A 285 -12.59 13.39 4.42
C ILE A 285 -13.86 12.75 3.83
N VAL A 286 -13.85 12.36 2.55
CA VAL A 286 -15.03 11.79 1.86
C VAL A 286 -15.09 10.26 1.88
N MET A 287 -14.06 9.59 2.41
CA MET A 287 -13.97 8.13 2.51
C MET A 287 -13.50 7.69 3.92
N PRO A 288 -14.26 8.01 4.98
CA PRO A 288 -13.84 7.78 6.36
C PRO A 288 -13.49 6.32 6.63
N GLY A 289 -12.30 6.08 7.18
CA GLY A 289 -11.78 4.77 7.56
C GLY A 289 -11.02 4.06 6.44
N GLN A 290 -11.29 4.37 5.17
CA GLN A 290 -10.74 3.60 4.04
C GLN A 290 -9.21 3.56 4.05
N ALA A 291 -8.58 4.67 4.42
CA ALA A 291 -7.14 4.84 4.41
C ALA A 291 -6.43 3.95 5.45
N THR A 292 -7.14 3.48 6.47
CA THR A 292 -6.57 2.70 7.59
C THR A 292 -6.27 1.25 7.22
N ALA A 293 -6.93 0.73 6.20
CA ALA A 293 -6.89 -0.69 5.84
C ALA A 293 -5.50 -1.20 5.45
N TYR A 294 -4.72 -0.37 4.74
CA TYR A 294 -3.42 -0.72 4.17
C TYR A 294 -2.44 -1.22 5.25
N LYS A 295 -2.18 -0.36 6.25
CA LYS A 295 -1.15 -0.65 7.25
C LYS A 295 -1.64 -1.66 8.29
N ILE A 296 -2.93 -1.67 8.61
CA ILE A 296 -3.54 -2.69 9.48
C ILE A 296 -3.43 -4.08 8.84
N GLY A 297 -3.73 -4.18 7.54
CA GLY A 297 -3.58 -5.43 6.78
C GLY A 297 -2.14 -5.94 6.76
N MET A 298 -1.19 -5.06 6.42
CA MET A 298 0.23 -5.42 6.43
C MET A 298 0.67 -5.89 7.82
N ASN A 299 0.34 -5.13 8.86
CA ASN A 299 0.74 -5.45 10.23
C ASN A 299 0.20 -6.81 10.67
N LYS A 300 -1.06 -7.13 10.33
CA LYS A 300 -1.63 -8.45 10.61
C LYS A 300 -0.90 -9.57 9.83
N ILE A 301 -0.57 -9.38 8.56
CA ILE A 301 0.18 -10.38 7.79
C ILE A 301 1.57 -10.61 8.41
N VAL A 302 2.28 -9.54 8.79
CA VAL A 302 3.58 -9.63 9.46
C VAL A 302 3.46 -10.31 10.82
N GLU A 303 2.46 -9.94 11.63
CA GLU A 303 2.16 -10.58 12.93
C GLU A 303 1.96 -12.09 12.78
N LEU A 304 1.12 -12.51 11.83
CA LEU A 304 0.85 -13.92 11.55
C LEU A 304 2.09 -14.67 11.05
N ARG A 305 2.93 -14.02 10.23
CA ARG A 305 4.19 -14.58 9.77
C ARG A 305 5.15 -14.82 10.94
N GLU A 306 5.31 -13.84 11.82
CA GLU A 306 6.20 -13.95 12.98
C GLU A 306 5.67 -14.97 14.01
N LYS A 307 4.35 -15.04 14.21
CA LYS A 307 3.70 -16.11 14.99
C LYS A 307 4.03 -17.49 14.42
N ALA A 308 3.87 -17.68 13.10
CA ALA A 308 4.18 -18.95 12.45
C ALA A 308 5.67 -19.32 12.57
N LYS A 309 6.58 -18.37 12.37
CA LYS A 309 8.03 -18.58 12.58
C LYS A 309 8.34 -19.03 14.01
N ALA A 310 7.76 -18.35 15.00
CA ALA A 310 7.99 -18.67 16.41
C ALA A 310 7.45 -20.06 16.79
N GLU A 311 6.29 -20.43 16.26
CA GLU A 311 5.61 -21.67 16.60
C GLU A 311 6.15 -22.90 15.85
N LEU A 312 6.63 -22.73 14.62
CA LEU A 312 7.14 -23.82 13.77
C LEU A 312 8.67 -23.96 13.82
N GLY A 313 9.41 -22.90 14.17
CA GLY A 313 10.87 -22.92 14.25
C GLY A 313 11.49 -23.39 12.93
N ASP A 314 12.36 -24.40 12.99
CA ASP A 314 13.09 -24.93 11.82
C ASP A 314 12.18 -25.56 10.74
N THR A 315 10.91 -25.86 11.04
CA THR A 315 9.95 -26.39 10.05
C THR A 315 9.15 -25.30 9.34
N PHE A 316 9.33 -24.03 9.73
CA PHE A 316 8.73 -22.90 9.04
C PHE A 316 9.32 -22.77 7.62
N ASP A 317 8.45 -22.78 6.61
CA ASP A 317 8.79 -22.42 5.24
C ASP A 317 7.96 -21.20 4.82
N ILE A 318 8.64 -20.16 4.34
CA ILE A 318 8.00 -18.94 3.88
C ILE A 318 7.09 -19.17 2.68
N ARG A 319 7.41 -20.16 1.83
CA ARG A 319 6.62 -20.52 0.65
C ARG A 319 5.28 -21.12 1.07
N ASP A 320 5.29 -21.98 2.09
CA ASP A 320 4.09 -22.57 2.66
C ASP A 320 3.22 -21.50 3.34
N PHE A 321 3.83 -20.55 4.05
CA PHE A 321 3.09 -19.41 4.61
C PHE A 321 2.39 -18.59 3.53
N HIS A 322 3.08 -18.26 2.43
CA HIS A 322 2.47 -17.51 1.33
C HIS A 322 1.34 -18.29 0.64
N ASP A 323 1.46 -19.62 0.50
CA ASP A 323 0.35 -20.44 0.01
C ASP A 323 -0.88 -20.32 0.93
N VAL A 324 -0.69 -20.38 2.24
CA VAL A 324 -1.80 -20.23 3.20
C VAL A 324 -2.49 -18.87 3.07
N VAL A 325 -1.72 -17.80 2.86
CA VAL A 325 -2.27 -16.46 2.67
C VAL A 325 -3.05 -16.35 1.35
N LEU A 326 -2.54 -16.92 0.26
CA LEU A 326 -3.06 -16.65 -1.09
C LEU A 326 -4.07 -17.66 -1.63
N LYS A 327 -4.01 -18.94 -1.20
CA LYS A 327 -4.78 -20.05 -1.80
C LYS A 327 -6.30 -19.91 -1.74
N ASP A 328 -6.80 -19.10 -0.81
CA ASP A 328 -8.22 -18.90 -0.57
C ASP A 328 -8.77 -17.60 -1.20
N GLY A 329 -7.91 -16.87 -1.92
CA GLY A 329 -8.21 -15.52 -2.38
C GLY A 329 -8.29 -14.53 -1.23
N ALA A 330 -8.82 -13.34 -1.48
CA ALA A 330 -8.98 -12.34 -0.43
C ALA A 330 -10.06 -12.77 0.58
N VAL A 331 -9.70 -12.77 1.86
CA VAL A 331 -10.57 -13.09 2.99
C VAL A 331 -10.52 -11.98 4.05
N PRO A 332 -11.50 -11.87 4.96
CA PRO A 332 -11.37 -11.02 6.14
C PRO A 332 -10.11 -11.39 6.95
N LEU A 333 -9.46 -10.42 7.58
CA LEU A 333 -8.23 -10.65 8.35
C LEU A 333 -8.44 -11.66 9.49
N ALA A 334 -9.63 -11.70 10.11
CA ALA A 334 -9.96 -12.72 11.10
C ALA A 334 -9.94 -14.15 10.52
N ILE A 335 -10.43 -14.32 9.28
CA ILE A 335 -10.41 -15.62 8.58
C ILE A 335 -8.98 -15.97 8.14
N LEU A 336 -8.18 -14.97 7.74
CA LEU A 336 -6.76 -15.19 7.46
C LEU A 336 -6.02 -15.71 8.70
N GLU A 337 -6.29 -15.15 9.88
CA GLU A 337 -5.73 -15.62 11.14
C GLU A 337 -6.14 -17.06 11.46
N GLU A 338 -7.43 -17.42 11.30
CA GLU A 338 -7.90 -18.79 11.44
C GLU A 338 -7.19 -19.77 10.48
N ASN A 339 -6.99 -19.35 9.21
CA ASN A 339 -6.28 -20.16 8.22
C ASN A 339 -4.82 -20.43 8.59
N VAL A 340 -4.11 -19.41 9.08
CA VAL A 340 -2.71 -19.53 9.53
C VAL A 340 -2.64 -20.41 10.77
N ASP A 341 -3.53 -20.24 11.73
CA ASP A 341 -3.56 -21.03 12.96
C ASP A 341 -3.85 -22.52 12.69
N ALA A 342 -4.79 -22.80 11.78
CA ALA A 342 -5.08 -24.17 11.35
C ALA A 342 -3.86 -24.82 10.68
N TRP A 343 -3.15 -24.09 9.82
CA TRP A 343 -1.93 -24.58 9.17
C TRP A 343 -0.80 -24.84 10.18
N ILE A 344 -0.58 -23.93 11.15
CA ILE A 344 0.40 -24.14 12.21
C ILE A 344 0.06 -25.41 13.02
N ALA A 345 -1.21 -25.61 13.37
CA ALA A 345 -1.65 -26.80 14.09
C ALA A 345 -1.43 -28.09 13.28
N GLU A 346 -1.71 -28.07 11.97
CA GLU A 346 -1.45 -29.19 11.07
C GLU A 346 0.05 -29.52 10.98
N LYS A 347 0.93 -28.53 10.87
CA LYS A 347 2.39 -28.74 10.76
C LYS A 347 3.05 -29.24 12.05
N LYS A 348 2.40 -29.06 13.20
CA LYS A 348 2.87 -29.53 14.51
C LYS A 348 2.40 -30.93 14.87
N GLY A 349 1.24 -31.34 14.35
CA GLY A 349 0.68 -32.69 14.50
C GLY A 349 1.38 -33.69 13.61
#